data_AF-A0A813GWK9-F1
#
_entry.id   AF-A0A813GWK9-F1
#
_cell.length_a   1.000
_cell.length_b   1.000
_cell.length_c   1.000
_cell.angle_alpha   90.00
_cell.angle_beta   90.00
_cell.angle_gamma   90.00
#
_symmetry.space_group_name_H-M   'P 1'
#
loop_
_entity.id
_entity.type
_entity.pdbx_description
1 polymer ?
#
loop_
_entity_poly.entity_id
_entity_poly.type
_entity_poly.pdbx_seq_one_letter_code
_entity_poly.pdbx_strand_id
1 'polypeptide(L)'
;VGETQARLLLQIATKNRENSISSIHTKVLILLSEFAVGILELSLAVSLQTGTCAQPLRGWLLADGLTACLGEALGLMALRQAEAIVVSAELTDFLEPNRQDTAGLEGKFWVAAKASDAADGLLVMLFLLGSFWLYASDSSTCDETVRTWTGRVLALKFVAPLLACGKACSSRQKASD
;
A
#
# COMPACT_ATOMS: atom_id res chain seq x y z
N VAL A 1 17.10 -30.88 27.92
CA VAL A 1 16.63 -30.08 26.76
C VAL A 1 17.80 -29.96 25.80
N GLY A 2 17.69 -30.60 24.64
CA GLY A 2 18.83 -31.00 23.81
C GLY A 2 19.28 -29.92 22.83
N GLU A 3 20.59 -29.92 22.50
CA GLU A 3 21.23 -29.05 21.52
C GLU A 3 20.49 -29.00 20.17
N THR A 4 19.84 -30.09 19.77
CA THR A 4 18.99 -30.19 18.58
C THR A 4 17.77 -29.27 18.64
N GLN A 5 17.13 -29.15 19.80
CA GLN A 5 15.98 -28.27 19.99
C GLN A 5 16.39 -26.79 19.92
N ALA A 6 17.56 -26.43 20.47
CA ALA A 6 18.10 -25.08 20.39
C ALA A 6 18.42 -24.68 18.94
N ARG A 7 19.03 -25.59 18.15
CA ARG A 7 19.31 -25.35 16.73
C ARG A 7 18.03 -25.15 15.91
N LEU A 8 17.00 -25.95 16.17
CA LEU A 8 15.73 -25.86 15.46
C LEU A 8 15.00 -24.54 15.76
N LEU A 9 14.98 -24.10 17.02
CA LEU A 9 14.40 -22.81 17.41
C LEU A 9 15.12 -21.63 16.75
N LEU A 10 16.46 -21.68 16.68
CA LEU A 10 17.24 -20.65 16.03
C LEU A 10 16.95 -20.58 14.51
N GLN A 11 16.82 -21.72 13.83
CA GLN A 11 16.42 -21.75 12.41
C GLN A 11 15.03 -21.17 12.17
N ILE A 12 14.06 -21.47 13.05
CA ILE A 12 12.70 -20.91 12.96
C ILE A 12 12.74 -19.40 13.15
N ALA A 13 13.46 -18.89 14.15
CA ALA A 13 13.57 -17.46 14.42
C ALA A 13 14.20 -16.70 13.23
N THR A 14 15.29 -17.22 12.66
CA THR A 14 15.92 -16.63 11.47
C THR A 14 14.96 -16.59 10.28
N LYS A 15 14.26 -17.70 10.00
CA LYS A 15 13.29 -17.76 8.90
C LYS A 15 12.12 -16.79 9.12
N ASN A 16 11.64 -16.63 10.35
CA ASN A 16 10.58 -15.69 10.69
C ASN A 16 11.02 -14.24 10.48
N ARG A 17 12.26 -13.91 10.85
CA ARG A 17 12.84 -12.59 10.62
C ARG A 17 12.96 -12.27 9.13
N GLU A 18 13.49 -13.19 8.33
CA GLU A 18 13.61 -13.04 6.88
C GLU A 18 12.23 -12.86 6.21
N ASN A 19 11.24 -13.65 6.63
CA ASN A 19 9.86 -13.53 6.17
C ASN A 19 9.26 -12.16 6.50
N SER A 20 9.56 -11.63 7.69
CA SER A 20 9.08 -10.32 8.15
C SER A 20 9.68 -9.19 7.32
N ILE A 21 11.00 -9.24 7.08
CA ILE A 21 11.71 -8.27 6.23
C ILE A 21 11.18 -8.33 4.78
N SER A 22 11.03 -9.52 4.21
CA SER A 22 10.45 -9.71 2.87
C SER A 22 9.03 -9.16 2.76
N SER A 23 8.22 -9.36 3.81
CA SER A 23 6.85 -8.82 3.89
C SER A 23 6.86 -7.29 3.91
N ILE A 24 7.73 -6.66 4.72
CA ILE A 24 7.88 -5.21 4.78
C ILE A 24 8.28 -4.65 3.40
N HIS A 25 9.28 -5.22 2.74
CA HIS A 25 9.70 -4.77 1.41
C HIS A 25 8.57 -4.86 0.38
N THR A 26 7.78 -5.94 0.41
CA THR A 26 6.62 -6.11 -0.48
C THR A 26 5.60 -5.00 -0.25
N LYS A 27 5.28 -4.72 1.01
CA LYS A 27 4.35 -3.64 1.36
C LYS A 27 4.89 -2.27 0.89
N VAL A 28 6.18 -1.98 1.12
CA VAL A 28 6.80 -0.73 0.63
C VAL A 28 6.68 -0.59 -0.89
N LEU A 29 6.86 -1.67 -1.65
CA LEU A 29 6.69 -1.62 -3.11
C LEU A 29 5.23 -1.35 -3.52
N ILE A 30 4.27 -1.94 -2.82
CA ILE A 30 2.84 -1.67 -3.05
C ILE A 30 2.54 -0.19 -2.78
N LEU A 31 2.91 0.32 -1.60
CA LEU A 31 2.65 1.72 -1.22
C LEU A 31 3.32 2.71 -2.18
N LEU A 32 4.56 2.44 -2.62
CA LEU A 32 5.24 3.28 -3.62
C LEU A 32 4.51 3.29 -4.98
N SER A 33 3.95 2.15 -5.37
CA SER A 33 3.20 2.07 -6.63
C SER A 33 1.89 2.85 -6.57
N GLU A 34 1.15 2.74 -5.46
CA GLU A 34 -0.07 3.53 -5.21
C GLU A 34 0.23 5.03 -5.08
N PHE A 35 1.33 5.39 -4.42
CA PHE A 35 1.79 6.77 -4.34
C PHE A 35 2.07 7.36 -5.72
N ALA A 36 2.70 6.58 -6.62
CA ALA A 36 2.93 7.01 -7.99
C ALA A 36 1.62 7.20 -8.78
N VAL A 37 0.61 6.34 -8.55
CA VAL A 37 -0.73 6.50 -9.12
C VAL A 37 -1.40 7.78 -8.57
N GLY A 38 -1.30 8.05 -7.27
CA GLY A 38 -1.80 9.27 -6.66
C GLY A 38 -1.16 10.54 -7.25
N ILE A 39 0.16 10.53 -7.50
CA ILE A 39 0.83 11.64 -8.20
C ILE A 39 0.27 11.82 -9.62
N LEU A 40 0.05 10.73 -10.34
CA LEU A 40 -0.53 10.77 -11.68
C LEU A 40 -1.95 11.37 -11.65
N GLU A 41 -2.77 11.00 -10.67
CA GLU A 41 -4.11 11.55 -10.46
C GLU A 41 -4.09 13.05 -10.21
N LEU A 42 -3.23 13.52 -9.32
CA LEU A 42 -3.05 14.95 -9.06
C LEU A 42 -2.59 15.69 -10.32
N SER A 43 -1.65 15.11 -11.06
CA SER A 43 -1.14 15.69 -12.29
C SER A 43 -2.22 15.80 -13.36
N LEU A 44 -3.09 14.78 -13.47
CA LEU A 44 -4.23 14.79 -14.38
C LEU A 44 -5.30 15.78 -13.90
N ALA A 45 -5.59 15.85 -12.61
CA ALA A 45 -6.56 16.80 -12.05
C ALA A 45 -6.16 18.26 -12.35
N VAL A 46 -4.86 18.58 -12.28
CA VAL A 46 -4.31 19.90 -12.61
C VAL A 46 -4.28 20.13 -14.13
N SER A 47 -3.80 19.15 -14.90
CA SER A 47 -3.62 19.29 -16.35
C SER A 47 -4.95 19.36 -17.10
N LEU A 48 -6.00 18.75 -16.55
CA LEU A 48 -7.33 18.69 -17.16
C LEU A 48 -8.27 19.79 -16.65
N GLN A 49 -7.76 20.84 -15.99
CA GLN A 49 -8.57 21.96 -15.49
C GLN A 49 -9.31 22.73 -16.60
N THR A 50 -8.75 22.77 -17.80
CA THR A 50 -9.25 23.58 -18.92
C THR A 50 -10.33 22.92 -19.77
N GLY A 51 -10.52 21.60 -19.66
CA GLY A 51 -11.52 20.87 -20.45
C GLY A 51 -12.98 21.18 -20.09
N THR A 52 -13.92 20.62 -20.84
CA THR A 52 -15.34 20.55 -20.49
C THR A 52 -15.59 19.21 -19.84
N CYS A 53 -15.43 19.12 -18.52
CA CYS A 53 -15.87 17.95 -17.77
C CYS A 53 -16.58 18.37 -16.48
N ALA A 54 -17.58 17.57 -16.09
CA ALA A 54 -18.31 17.75 -14.87
C ALA A 54 -17.34 17.89 -13.67
N GLN A 55 -17.48 19.01 -12.94
CA GLN A 55 -16.84 19.27 -11.64
C GLN A 55 -16.69 18.03 -10.72
N PRO A 56 -17.67 17.11 -10.61
CA PRO A 56 -17.51 15.91 -9.78
C PRO A 56 -16.32 15.01 -10.13
N LEU A 57 -16.06 14.73 -11.42
CA LEU A 57 -14.97 13.79 -11.80
C LEU A 57 -13.58 14.39 -11.51
N ARG A 58 -13.46 15.70 -11.67
CA ARG A 58 -12.23 16.45 -11.33
C ARG A 58 -12.01 16.54 -9.84
N GLY A 59 -13.06 16.91 -9.10
CA GLY A 59 -13.03 16.94 -7.64
C GLY A 59 -12.70 15.58 -7.07
N TRP A 60 -13.23 14.52 -7.69
CA TRP A 60 -12.89 13.14 -7.35
C TRP A 60 -11.41 12.83 -7.62
N LEU A 61 -10.87 13.07 -8.83
CA LEU A 61 -9.44 12.83 -9.14
C LEU A 61 -8.51 13.56 -8.15
N LEU A 62 -8.85 14.79 -7.78
CA LEU A 62 -8.06 15.57 -6.83
C LEU A 62 -8.13 14.97 -5.43
N ALA A 63 -9.34 14.67 -4.93
CA ALA A 63 -9.54 14.10 -3.60
C ALA A 63 -8.91 12.71 -3.47
N ASP A 64 -9.06 11.89 -4.50
CA ASP A 64 -8.50 10.54 -4.58
C ASP A 64 -6.97 10.57 -4.62
N GLY A 65 -6.39 11.38 -5.51
CA GLY A 65 -4.94 11.56 -5.60
C GLY A 65 -4.31 12.11 -4.33
N LEU A 66 -4.96 13.08 -3.67
CA LEU A 66 -4.50 13.61 -2.38
C LEU A 66 -4.55 12.54 -1.28
N THR A 67 -5.65 11.79 -1.21
CA THR A 67 -5.84 10.74 -0.21
C THR A 67 -4.80 9.63 -0.38
N ALA A 68 -4.58 9.18 -1.62
CA ALA A 68 -3.51 8.24 -1.95
C ALA A 68 -2.14 8.81 -1.54
N CYS A 69 -1.77 10.01 -1.98
CA CYS A 69 -0.44 10.55 -1.68
C CYS A 69 -0.18 10.69 -0.15
N LEU A 70 -1.15 11.19 0.60
CA LEU A 70 -1.01 11.38 2.05
C LEU A 70 -1.04 10.06 2.81
N GLY A 71 -1.99 9.18 2.49
CA GLY A 71 -2.12 7.86 3.13
C GLY A 71 -0.87 7.02 2.90
N GLU A 72 -0.42 6.93 1.66
CA GLU A 72 0.76 6.15 1.28
C GLU A 72 2.06 6.73 1.86
N ALA A 73 2.21 8.06 1.90
CA ALA A 73 3.37 8.69 2.54
C ALA A 73 3.44 8.36 4.05
N LEU A 74 2.31 8.41 4.75
CA LEU A 74 2.23 8.02 6.16
C LEU A 74 2.50 6.53 6.36
N GLY A 75 1.94 5.67 5.51
CA GLY A 75 2.18 4.22 5.51
C GLY A 75 3.66 3.89 5.28
N LEU A 76 4.31 4.56 4.34
CA LEU A 76 5.75 4.40 4.08
C LEU A 76 6.60 4.81 5.29
N MET A 77 6.28 5.95 5.93
CA MET A 77 6.99 6.35 7.15
C MET A 77 6.82 5.32 8.27
N ALA A 78 5.60 4.80 8.46
CA ALA A 78 5.31 3.76 9.45
C ALA A 78 6.06 2.45 9.16
N LEU A 79 6.10 2.00 7.90
CA LEU A 79 6.83 0.79 7.51
C LEU A 79 8.35 0.95 7.67
N ARG A 80 8.91 2.12 7.40
CA ARG A 80 10.34 2.40 7.62
C ARG A 80 10.70 2.37 9.11
N GLN A 81 9.81 2.87 9.97
CA GLN A 81 9.98 2.73 11.41
C GLN A 81 9.88 1.26 11.84
N ALA A 82 8.92 0.51 11.29
CA ALA A 82 8.79 -0.93 11.52
C ALA A 82 10.06 -1.70 11.14
N GLU A 83 10.62 -1.39 9.97
CA GLU A 83 11.85 -1.99 9.45
C GLU A 83 13.02 -1.75 10.40
N ALA A 84 13.21 -0.50 10.84
CA ALA A 84 14.29 -0.16 11.77
C ALA A 84 14.19 -0.96 13.07
N ILE A 85 12.97 -1.13 13.60
CA ILE A 85 12.72 -1.91 14.82
C ILE A 85 13.02 -3.40 14.59
N VAL A 86 12.52 -4.00 13.50
CA VAL A 86 12.76 -5.41 13.14
C VAL A 86 14.23 -5.70 12.91
N VAL A 87 14.98 -4.75 12.34
CA VAL A 87 16.43 -4.90 12.14
C VAL A 87 17.18 -4.83 13.47
N SER A 88 16.73 -3.99 14.42
CA SER A 88 17.37 -3.83 15.73
C SER A 88 16.98 -4.88 16.79
N ALA A 89 15.88 -5.61 16.59
CA ALA A 89 15.35 -6.56 17.56
C ALA A 89 16.26 -7.80 17.73
N GLU A 90 16.31 -8.33 18.95
CA GLU A 90 17.05 -9.56 19.24
C GLU A 90 16.35 -10.78 18.63
N LEU A 91 17.12 -11.80 18.24
CA LEU A 91 16.57 -12.98 17.58
C LEU A 91 15.58 -13.76 18.48
N THR A 92 15.78 -13.66 19.80
CA THR A 92 14.93 -14.21 20.85
C THR A 92 13.52 -13.62 20.84
N ASP A 93 13.35 -12.38 20.38
CA ASP A 93 12.03 -11.74 20.29
C ASP A 93 11.16 -12.34 19.16
N PHE A 94 11.77 -13.05 18.21
CA PHE A 94 11.06 -13.75 17.12
C PHE A 94 10.67 -15.20 17.46
N LEU A 95 11.00 -15.68 18.67
CA LEU A 95 10.60 -17.01 19.15
C LEU A 95 9.18 -17.01 19.73
N GLU A 96 8.70 -15.87 20.22
CA GLU A 96 7.35 -15.71 20.76
C GLU A 96 6.48 -14.94 19.76
N PRO A 97 5.59 -15.60 19.00
CA PRO A 97 4.78 -14.95 17.96
C PRO A 97 3.85 -13.85 18.51
N ASN A 98 3.60 -13.81 19.82
CA ASN A 98 2.72 -12.84 20.50
C ASN A 98 3.46 -11.72 21.26
N ARG A 99 4.79 -11.72 21.35
CA ARG A 99 5.49 -10.74 22.21
C ARG A 99 5.62 -9.36 21.58
N GLN A 100 5.51 -9.27 20.24
CA GLN A 100 5.49 -8.01 19.51
C GLN A 100 4.36 -7.08 19.96
N ASP A 101 3.26 -7.63 20.50
CA ASP A 101 2.13 -6.85 21.01
C ASP A 101 2.41 -6.23 22.40
N THR A 102 3.23 -6.86 23.25
CA THR A 102 3.29 -6.47 24.69
C THR A 102 4.20 -5.28 25.06
N ALA A 103 5.00 -4.74 24.14
CA ALA A 103 6.11 -3.83 24.47
C ALA A 103 5.87 -2.35 24.13
N GLY A 104 4.69 -1.77 24.35
CA GLY A 104 4.42 -0.31 24.22
C GLY A 104 4.54 0.29 22.80
N LEU A 105 5.20 -0.42 21.89
CA LEU A 105 5.16 -0.30 20.44
C LEU A 105 3.73 -0.51 19.93
N GLU A 106 2.93 -1.32 20.63
CA GLU A 106 1.50 -1.55 20.39
C GLU A 106 0.75 -0.23 20.18
N GLY A 107 0.94 0.79 21.03
CA GLY A 107 0.13 2.02 20.94
C GLY A 107 0.35 2.79 19.64
N LYS A 108 1.60 2.99 19.22
CA LYS A 108 1.92 3.74 17.99
C LYS A 108 1.71 2.89 16.73
N PHE A 109 2.08 1.61 16.78
CA PHE A 109 1.88 0.69 15.66
C PHE A 109 0.42 0.35 15.45
N TRP A 110 -0.38 0.21 16.51
CA TRP A 110 -1.81 -0.02 16.40
C TRP A 110 -2.52 1.18 15.78
N VAL A 111 -2.19 2.41 16.20
CA VAL A 111 -2.74 3.62 15.57
C VAL A 111 -2.32 3.70 14.11
N ALA A 112 -1.06 3.45 13.78
CA ALA A 112 -0.59 3.45 12.40
C ALA A 112 -1.26 2.35 11.55
N ALA A 113 -1.42 1.15 12.10
CA ALA A 113 -2.10 0.04 11.45
C ALA A 113 -3.58 0.34 11.22
N LYS A 114 -4.28 0.89 12.22
CA LYS A 114 -5.69 1.30 12.08
C LYS A 114 -5.86 2.46 11.12
N ALA A 115 -4.93 3.42 11.11
CA ALA A 115 -4.94 4.49 10.13
C ALA A 115 -4.72 3.95 8.71
N SER A 116 -3.84 2.97 8.54
CA SER A 116 -3.64 2.26 7.26
C SER A 116 -4.91 1.51 6.84
N ASP A 117 -5.52 0.70 7.73
CA ASP A 117 -6.76 -0.02 7.44
C ASP A 117 -7.89 0.94 7.02
N ALA A 118 -7.99 2.09 7.69
CA ALA A 118 -8.97 3.12 7.37
C ALA A 118 -8.68 3.83 6.04
N ALA A 119 -7.40 4.08 5.73
CA ALA A 119 -6.98 4.63 4.45
C ALA A 119 -7.30 3.67 3.31
N ASP A 120 -7.01 2.37 3.47
CA ASP A 120 -7.35 1.33 2.50
C ASP A 120 -8.87 1.28 2.26
N GLY A 121 -9.67 1.31 3.33
CA GLY A 121 -11.12 1.38 3.23
C GLY A 121 -11.61 2.65 2.51
N LEU A 122 -10.99 3.80 2.77
CA LEU A 122 -11.31 5.06 2.11
C LEU A 122 -10.94 5.03 0.61
N LEU A 123 -9.79 4.45 0.25
CA LEU A 123 -9.36 4.28 -1.15
C LEU A 123 -10.33 3.38 -1.92
N VAL A 124 -10.83 2.31 -1.31
CA VAL A 124 -11.88 1.46 -1.92
C VAL A 124 -13.17 2.25 -2.15
N MET A 125 -13.59 3.05 -1.18
CA MET A 125 -14.79 3.90 -1.32
C MET A 125 -14.61 4.95 -2.41
N LEU A 126 -13.44 5.58 -2.50
CA LEU A 126 -13.09 6.53 -3.55
C LEU A 126 -13.05 5.84 -4.92
N PHE A 127 -12.51 4.63 -5.01
CA PHE A 127 -12.52 3.85 -6.24
C PHE A 127 -13.96 3.57 -6.75
N LEU A 128 -14.86 3.16 -5.86
CA LEU A 128 -16.27 2.93 -6.20
C LEU A 128 -16.96 4.23 -6.64
N LEU A 129 -16.69 5.32 -5.93
CA LEU A 129 -17.23 6.64 -6.27
C LEU A 129 -16.74 7.13 -7.63
N GLY A 130 -15.45 6.95 -7.93
CA GLY A 130 -14.86 7.28 -9.23
C GLY A 130 -15.45 6.47 -10.37
N SER A 131 -15.64 5.17 -10.14
CA SER A 131 -16.31 4.28 -11.09
C SER A 131 -17.75 4.75 -11.34
N PHE A 132 -18.49 5.08 -10.29
CA PHE A 132 -19.85 5.62 -10.42
C PHE A 132 -19.87 6.90 -11.28
N TRP A 133 -19.02 7.89 -10.98
CA TRP A 133 -18.95 9.13 -11.74
C TRP A 133 -18.51 8.91 -13.19
N LEU A 134 -17.60 7.96 -13.44
CA LEU A 134 -17.16 7.60 -14.78
C LEU A 134 -18.31 7.05 -15.63
N TYR A 135 -19.15 6.18 -15.05
CA TYR A 135 -20.32 5.62 -15.75
C TYR A 135 -21.49 6.60 -15.85
N ALA A 136 -21.65 7.50 -14.87
CA ALA A 136 -22.67 8.53 -14.90
C ALA A 136 -22.36 9.67 -15.89
N SER A 137 -21.08 9.83 -16.29
CA SER A 137 -20.65 10.86 -17.24
C SER A 137 -20.81 10.38 -18.69
N ASP A 138 -21.50 11.17 -19.50
CA ASP A 138 -21.69 10.93 -20.93
C ASP A 138 -20.81 11.87 -21.79
N SER A 139 -20.84 11.69 -23.12
CA SER A 139 -20.09 12.54 -24.05
C SER A 139 -20.60 13.98 -24.13
N SER A 140 -21.77 14.28 -23.55
CA SER A 140 -22.33 15.63 -23.50
C SER A 140 -21.85 16.42 -22.28
N THR A 141 -21.43 15.72 -21.22
CA THR A 141 -21.02 16.31 -19.93
C THR A 141 -19.52 16.20 -19.65
N CYS A 142 -18.79 15.36 -20.39
CA CYS A 142 -17.35 15.21 -20.21
C CYS A 142 -16.59 14.90 -21.51
N ASP A 143 -15.45 15.58 -21.70
CA ASP A 143 -14.50 15.30 -22.77
C ASP A 143 -14.03 13.84 -22.74
N GLU A 144 -14.02 13.22 -23.92
CA GLU A 144 -13.62 11.82 -24.09
C GLU A 144 -12.19 11.54 -23.59
N THR A 145 -11.30 12.53 -23.71
CA THR A 145 -9.93 12.47 -23.19
C THR A 145 -9.90 12.26 -21.68
N VAL A 146 -10.68 13.05 -20.92
CA VAL A 146 -10.73 12.95 -19.45
C VAL A 146 -11.29 11.59 -19.06
N ARG A 147 -12.41 11.19 -19.68
CA ARG A 147 -13.06 9.90 -19.43
C ARG A 147 -12.11 8.71 -19.67
N THR A 148 -11.35 8.75 -20.76
CA THR A 148 -10.37 7.71 -21.11
C THR A 148 -9.23 7.64 -20.11
N TRP A 149 -8.68 8.77 -19.70
CA TRP A 149 -7.61 8.81 -18.70
C TRP A 149 -8.10 8.36 -17.32
N THR A 150 -9.27 8.80 -16.88
CA THR A 150 -9.88 8.32 -15.63
C THR A 150 -10.09 6.81 -15.65
N GLY A 151 -10.59 6.25 -16.75
CA GLY A 151 -10.72 4.79 -16.89
C GLY A 151 -9.38 4.06 -16.80
N ARG A 152 -8.31 4.62 -17.41
CA ARG A 152 -6.95 4.06 -17.31
C ARG A 152 -6.39 4.12 -15.90
N VAL A 153 -6.61 5.21 -15.17
CA VAL A 153 -6.20 5.37 -13.78
C VAL A 153 -6.90 4.34 -12.89
N LEU A 154 -8.22 4.20 -13.01
CA LEU A 154 -8.98 3.19 -12.26
C LEU A 154 -8.47 1.78 -12.55
N ALA A 155 -8.15 1.46 -13.81
CA ALA A 155 -7.55 0.18 -14.16
C ALA A 155 -6.14 0.02 -13.54
N LEU A 156 -5.34 1.09 -13.51
CA LEU A 156 -3.99 1.08 -12.97
C LEU A 156 -3.98 0.78 -11.46
N LYS A 157 -4.99 1.22 -10.70
CA LYS A 157 -5.16 0.87 -9.28
C LYS A 157 -5.29 -0.63 -9.00
N PHE A 158 -5.82 -1.40 -9.95
CA PHE A 158 -5.83 -2.87 -9.81
C PHE A 158 -4.51 -3.48 -10.24
N VAL A 159 -3.92 -2.96 -11.31
CA VAL A 159 -2.73 -3.57 -11.93
C VAL A 159 -1.48 -3.30 -11.09
N ALA A 160 -1.35 -2.12 -10.47
CA ALA A 160 -0.16 -1.74 -9.72
C ALA A 160 0.13 -2.68 -8.52
N PRO A 161 -0.84 -3.00 -7.63
CA PRO A 161 -0.62 -3.96 -6.54
C PRO A 161 -0.30 -5.37 -7.05
N LEU A 162 -0.97 -5.81 -8.11
CA LEU A 162 -0.74 -7.15 -8.70
C LEU A 162 0.69 -7.29 -9.23
N LEU A 163 1.21 -6.26 -9.91
CA LEU A 163 2.59 -6.24 -10.39
C LEU A 163 3.61 -6.18 -9.25
N ALA A 164 3.31 -5.46 -8.16
CA ALA A 164 4.16 -5.42 -6.97
C ALA A 164 4.22 -6.80 -6.29
N CYS A 165 3.07 -7.48 -6.13
CA CYS A 165 2.98 -8.83 -5.60
C CYS A 165 3.72 -9.86 -6.47
N GLY A 166 3.58 -9.79 -7.81
CA GLY A 166 4.28 -10.70 -8.72
C GLY A 166 5.81 -10.66 -8.57
N LYS A 167 6.38 -9.46 -8.39
CA LYS A 167 7.81 -9.29 -8.12
C LYS A 167 8.22 -9.88 -6.76
N ALA A 168 7.41 -9.70 -5.73
CA ALA A 168 7.65 -10.26 -4.40
C ALA A 168 7.55 -11.79 -4.35
N CYS A 169 6.60 -12.39 -5.08
CA CYS A 169 6.50 -13.84 -5.20
C CYS A 169 7.71 -14.43 -5.94
N SER A 170 8.16 -13.78 -7.03
CA SER A 170 9.33 -14.24 -7.79
C SER A 170 10.63 -14.17 -6.98
N SER A 171 10.80 -13.17 -6.10
CA SER A 171 11.99 -13.06 -5.25
C SER A 171 12.03 -14.12 -4.14
N ARG A 172 10.88 -14.55 -3.60
CA ARG A 172 10.82 -15.65 -2.62
C ARG A 172 11.21 -17.00 -3.21
N GLN A 173 10.84 -17.26 -4.47
CA GLN A 173 11.15 -18.54 -5.12
C GLN A 173 12.67 -18.71 -5.32
N LYS A 174 13.37 -17.63 -5.73
CA LYS A 174 14.84 -17.65 -5.88
C LYS A 174 15.62 -17.81 -4.57
N ALA A 175 15.01 -17.54 -3.41
CA ALA A 175 15.65 -17.72 -2.11
C ALA A 175 15.47 -19.15 -1.56
N SER A 176 14.64 -19.98 -2.22
CA SER A 176 14.35 -21.36 -1.80
C SER A 176 15.08 -22.42 -2.62
N ASP A 177 15.70 -22.01 -3.74
CA ASP A 177 16.53 -22.83 -4.63
C ASP A 177 18.02 -22.66 -4.30
#